data_AF-J3L0R1-F1
#
_entry.id   AF-J3L0R1-F1
#
_cell.length_a   1.000
_cell.length_b   1.000
_cell.length_c   1.000
_cell.angle_alpha   90.00
_cell.angle_beta   90.00
_cell.angle_gamma   90.00
#
_symmetry.space_group_name_H-M   'P 1'
#
loop_
_entity.id
_entity.type
_entity.pdbx_description
1 polymer ?
#
loop_
_entity_poly.entity_id
_entity_poly.type
_entity_poly.pdbx_seq_one_letter_code
_entity_poly.pdbx_strand_id
1 'polypeptide(L)' 'MLHQFELAQSVQFQPCNAISFFGPTIICVSVFPIDPLGQPNWFFAPNFGVAMVS' A
#
# COMPACT_ATOMS: atom_id res chain seq x y z
N MET A 1 -2.03 -2.46 8.24
CA MET A 1 -2.67 -3.77 8.01
C MET A 1 -2.76 -4.57 9.31
N LEU A 2 -1.63 -4.95 9.94
CA LEU A 2 -1.59 -5.74 11.19
C LEU A 2 -2.43 -5.15 12.33
N HIS A 3 -2.27 -3.88 12.66
CA HIS A 3 -3.06 -3.23 13.70
C HIS A 3 -4.58 -3.32 13.47
N GLN A 4 -5.06 -3.18 12.23
CA GLN A 4 -6.50 -3.32 11.92
C GLN A 4 -6.99 -4.76 12.09
N PHE A 5 -6.11 -5.75 11.85
CA PHE A 5 -6.38 -7.15 12.07
C PHE A 5 -6.36 -7.51 13.57
N GLU A 6 -5.40 -6.98 14.32
CA GLU A 6 -5.32 -7.13 15.78
C GLU A 6 -6.54 -6.54 16.47
N LEU A 7 -6.98 -5.33 16.08
CA LEU A 7 -8.21 -4.72 16.59
C LEU A 7 -9.46 -5.54 16.26
N ALA A 8 -9.57 -6.05 15.03
CA ALA A 8 -10.69 -6.91 14.64
C ALA A 8 -10.73 -8.20 15.48
N GLN A 9 -9.56 -8.78 15.79
CA GLN A 9 -9.47 -9.94 16.67
C GLN A 9 -9.77 -9.60 18.14
N SER A 10 -9.31 -8.46 18.65
CA SER A 10 -9.60 -8.02 20.02
C SER A 10 -11.08 -7.76 20.26
N VAL A 11 -11.83 -7.35 19.24
CA VAL A 11 -13.28 -7.08 19.31
C VAL A 11 -14.10 -8.25 18.71
N GLN A 12 -13.45 -9.37 18.35
CA GLN A 12 -14.07 -10.56 17.74
C GLN A 12 -14.94 -10.24 16.49
N PHE A 13 -14.59 -9.19 15.75
CA PHE A 13 -15.25 -8.79 14.52
C PHE A 13 -14.59 -9.42 13.30
N GLN A 14 -15.34 -9.60 12.21
CA GLN A 14 -14.77 -10.06 10.96
C GLN A 14 -13.79 -9.00 10.41
N PRO A 15 -12.57 -9.39 9.99
CA PRO A 15 -11.51 -8.45 9.60
C PRO A 15 -11.73 -7.84 8.20
N CYS A 16 -12.95 -7.47 7.84
CA CYS A 16 -13.28 -6.90 6.53
C CYS A 16 -12.55 -5.59 6.25
N ASN A 17 -12.26 -4.77 7.27
CA ASN A 17 -11.48 -3.55 7.10
C ASN A 17 -10.02 -3.84 6.74
N ALA A 18 -9.42 -4.86 7.36
CA ALA A 18 -8.07 -5.31 7.02
C ALA A 18 -8.02 -5.91 5.61
N ILE A 19 -9.05 -6.64 5.18
CA ILE A 19 -9.17 -7.21 3.83
C ILE A 19 -9.33 -6.11 2.77
N SER A 20 -10.20 -5.12 3.01
CA SER A 20 -10.38 -3.99 2.07
C SER A 20 -9.08 -3.20 1.86
N PHE A 21 -8.23 -3.12 2.89
CA PHE A 21 -6.94 -2.45 2.83
C PHE A 21 -5.90 -3.16 1.93
N PHE A 22 -6.17 -4.40 1.46
CA PHE A 22 -5.33 -5.06 0.45
C PHE A 22 -5.36 -4.32 -0.89
N GLY A 23 -6.49 -3.75 -1.30
CA GLY A 23 -6.60 -2.99 -2.55
C GLY A 23 -5.56 -1.86 -2.68
N PRO A 24 -5.57 -0.86 -1.78
CA PRO A 24 -4.58 0.20 -1.79
C PRO A 24 -3.16 -0.30 -1.49
N THR A 25 -2.99 -1.35 -0.68
CA THR A 25 -1.66 -1.92 -0.42
C THR A 25 -1.03 -2.52 -1.67
N ILE A 26 -1.80 -3.24 -2.48
CA ILE A 26 -1.34 -3.80 -3.76
C ILE A 26 -0.88 -2.66 -4.68
N ILE A 27 -1.67 -1.60 -4.82
CA ILE A 27 -1.32 -0.45 -5.66
C ILE A 27 -0.02 0.21 -5.15
N CYS A 28 0.11 0.44 -3.85
CA CYS A 28 1.34 1.02 -3.28
C CYS A 28 2.57 0.13 -3.52
N VAL A 29 2.45 -1.19 -3.36
CA VAL A 29 3.56 -2.13 -3.58
C VAL A 29 3.87 -2.32 -5.07
N SER A 30 2.88 -2.23 -5.95
CA SER A 30 3.11 -2.29 -7.40
C SER A 30 3.81 -1.03 -7.90
N VAL A 31 3.36 0.15 -7.48
CA VAL A 31 3.77 1.43 -8.07
C VAL A 31 5.07 1.97 -7.47
N PHE A 32 5.31 1.79 -6.16
CA PHE A 32 6.47 2.42 -5.51
C PHE A 32 7.72 1.55 -5.49
N PRO A 33 7.67 0.24 -5.17
CA PRO A 33 8.85 -0.61 -5.26
C PRO A 33 8.91 -1.44 -6.54
N ILE A 34 7.82 -2.09 -6.99
CA ILE A 34 7.91 -3.04 -8.11
C ILE A 34 8.17 -2.34 -9.47
N ASP A 35 7.49 -1.22 -9.75
CA ASP A 35 7.67 -0.47 -10.99
C ASP A 35 9.11 0.07 -11.18
N PRO A 36 9.73 0.77 -10.21
CA PRO A 36 11.11 1.23 -10.37
C PRO A 36 12.15 0.12 -10.26
N LEU A 37 11.79 -1.07 -9.78
CA LEU A 37 12.67 -2.25 -9.84
C LEU A 37 12.94 -2.68 -11.30
N GLY A 38 12.03 -2.37 -12.23
CA GLY A 38 12.25 -2.53 -13.68
C GLY A 38 13.08 -1.40 -14.30
N GLN A 39 13.41 -0.37 -13.53
CA GLN A 39 14.14 0.82 -13.97
C GLN A 39 15.54 0.86 -13.35
N PRO A 40 16.48 1.63 -13.93
CA PRO A 40 17.88 1.58 -13.49
C PRO A 40 18.12 2.21 -12.11
N ASN A 41 17.19 3.01 -11.59
CA ASN A 41 17.32 3.64 -10.28
C ASN A 41 15.96 4.08 -9.71
N TRP A 42 15.91 4.24 -8.39
CA TRP A 42 14.73 4.72 -7.64
C TRP A 42 14.33 6.18 -7.94
N PHE A 43 15.16 6.93 -8.66
CA PHE A 43 14.81 8.27 -9.14
C PHE A 43 13.57 8.29 -10.04
N PHE A 44 13.30 7.18 -10.74
CA PHE A 44 12.15 7.05 -11.62
C PHE A 44 10.88 6.60 -10.88
N ALA A 45 10.98 6.26 -9.59
CA ALA A 45 9.82 5.98 -8.76
C ALA A 45 8.94 7.24 -8.62
N PRO A 46 7.60 7.09 -8.53
CA PRO A 46 6.71 8.22 -8.29
C PRO A 46 7.08 8.99 -7.02
N ASN A 47 7.07 10.32 -7.12
CA ASN A 47 7.45 11.20 -6.02
C ASN A 47 6.25 11.52 -5.12
N PHE A 48 6.48 11.63 -3.82
CA PHE A 48 5.46 12.03 -2.85
C PHE A 48 5.17 13.54 -2.95
N GLY A 49 4.34 13.94 -3.90
CA GLY A 49 3.92 15.34 -4.08
C GLY A 49 2.76 15.49 -5.07
N VAL A 50 1.77 16.32 -4.72
CA VAL A 50 0.54 16.51 -5.52
C VAL A 50 0.84 17.00 -6.95
N ALA A 51 1.89 17.79 -7.14
CA ALA A 51 2.30 18.29 -8.46
C ALA A 51 3.13 17.31 -9.29
N MET A 52 3.59 16.20 -8.69
CA MET A 52 4.48 15.23 -9.33
C MET A 52 3.77 13.91 -9.66
N VAL A 53 2.54 13.74 -9.17
CA VAL A 53 1.57 12.74 -9.65
C VAL A 53 0.74 13.40 -10.74
N SER A 54 1.22 13.35 -11.97
CA SER A 54 0.53 13.87 -13.16
C SER A 54 0.31 12.76 -14.17
#